data_AF-A0A5C9BDG8-F1
#
_entry.id   AF-A0A5C9BDG8-F1
#
_cell.length_a   1.000
_cell.length_b   1.000
_cell.length_c   1.000
_cell.angle_alpha   90.00
_cell.angle_beta   90.00
_cell.angle_gamma   90.00
#
_symmetry.space_group_name_H-M   'P 1'
#
loop_
_entity.id
_entity.type
_entity.pdbx_description
1 polymer ?
#
loop_
_entity_poly.entity_id
_entity_poly.type
_entity_poly.pdbx_seq_one_letter_code
_entity_poly.pdbx_strand_id
1 'polypeptide(L)'
;MDDSQFKNLAEEAPFELSPVMPTLLEGDKVIQFRCHKDVGCWNACCSNIDITLTPYDILRLKNRLNLSSGDFLKQYTVPYEMDQDGTPGVKFRPVDGGTACQFMRPEGCAVYEDRPTACRYYPVALLSMRNQDEFTDRTSYALVQEPHCWGHKEPRSLSIDEYRQEQGVDVYDEKGRGWRQLVLKKKSAGPAIGKPPAISNQLFFMASYDVDRLRAFVSSETFNRTYDVPMEVMATLLADDEALLDFGYNFLKHALFGERFLEEQPGAYEARTERLKAKAEKIRAEYEAQREKREDEKYAEPGKPGDCGCGSEG
;
A
#
# COMPACT_ATOMS: atom_id res chain seq x y z
N MET A 1 13.78 33.58 -10.75
CA MET A 1 13.85 32.34 -11.54
C MET A 1 12.48 32.15 -12.17
N ASP A 2 12.42 31.66 -13.40
CA ASP A 2 11.31 31.82 -14.33
C ASP A 2 10.16 30.83 -14.05
N ASP A 3 9.00 31.34 -13.60
CA ASP A 3 7.77 30.59 -13.29
C ASP A 3 7.09 29.95 -14.53
N SER A 4 7.64 30.15 -15.74
CA SER A 4 7.02 29.69 -16.99
C SER A 4 7.23 28.20 -17.31
N GLN A 5 8.14 27.50 -16.63
CA GLN A 5 8.46 26.09 -16.95
C GLN A 5 7.44 25.08 -16.41
N PHE A 6 6.58 25.45 -15.45
CA PHE A 6 5.67 24.51 -14.78
C PHE A 6 4.22 24.55 -15.29
N LYS A 7 3.85 25.51 -16.14
CA LYS A 7 2.46 25.68 -16.60
C LYS A 7 1.98 24.63 -17.62
N ASN A 8 2.89 23.95 -18.31
CA ASN A 8 2.51 23.11 -19.47
C ASN A 8 2.38 21.60 -19.20
N LEU A 9 2.80 21.09 -18.03
CA LEU A 9 2.83 19.63 -17.81
C LEU A 9 1.52 19.05 -17.29
N ALA A 10 0.63 19.88 -16.73
CA ALA A 10 -0.67 19.45 -16.23
C ALA A 10 -1.74 19.37 -17.34
N GLU A 11 -1.65 20.21 -18.37
CA GLU A 11 -2.65 20.27 -19.44
C GLU A 11 -2.56 19.09 -20.44
N GLU A 12 -1.42 18.41 -20.48
CA GLU A 12 -1.14 17.32 -21.44
C GLU A 12 -1.41 15.90 -20.90
N ALA A 13 -1.91 15.76 -19.67
CA ALA A 13 -2.20 14.45 -19.08
C ALA A 13 -3.51 13.84 -19.63
N PRO A 14 -3.51 12.58 -20.14
CA PRO A 14 -4.66 11.99 -20.85
C PRO A 14 -5.77 11.44 -19.92
N PHE A 15 -5.88 11.97 -18.70
CA PHE A 15 -6.87 11.55 -17.71
C PHE A 15 -7.63 12.77 -17.21
N GLU A 16 -8.95 12.66 -17.02
CA GLU A 16 -9.76 13.75 -16.43
C GLU A 16 -9.22 14.10 -15.04
N LEU A 17 -8.57 15.26 -14.95
CA LEU A 17 -8.04 15.79 -13.71
C LEU A 17 -9.19 16.19 -12.79
N SER A 18 -9.09 15.78 -11.53
CA SER A 18 -9.92 16.29 -10.44
C SER A 18 -10.01 17.83 -10.51
N PRO A 19 -11.19 18.45 -10.33
CA PRO A 19 -11.44 19.87 -10.65
C PRO A 19 -10.67 20.89 -9.81
N VAL A 20 -9.80 20.45 -8.89
CA VAL A 20 -8.88 21.30 -8.13
C VAL A 20 -7.51 20.62 -8.15
N MET A 21 -6.64 21.04 -9.07
CA MET A 21 -5.23 20.69 -9.00
C MET A 21 -4.62 21.44 -7.81
N PRO A 22 -4.10 20.74 -6.79
CA PRO A 22 -3.49 21.40 -5.66
C PRO A 22 -2.28 22.21 -6.12
N THR A 23 -2.10 23.41 -5.57
CA THR A 23 -0.88 24.19 -5.75
C THR A 23 0.30 23.38 -5.22
N LEU A 24 1.27 23.08 -6.08
CA LEU A 24 2.50 22.39 -5.69
C LEU A 24 3.38 23.36 -4.89
N LEU A 25 3.75 22.95 -3.68
CA LEU A 25 4.57 23.69 -2.74
C LEU A 25 5.90 22.98 -2.55
N GLU A 26 6.95 23.76 -2.30
CA GLU A 26 8.28 23.28 -1.92
C GLU A 26 8.42 23.21 -0.39
N GLY A 27 9.46 22.50 0.09
CA GLY A 27 9.69 22.27 1.52
C GLY A 27 9.98 23.55 2.33
N ASP A 28 10.57 24.56 1.70
CA ASP A 28 10.87 25.85 2.33
C ASP A 28 9.66 26.79 2.46
N LYS A 29 8.52 26.42 1.85
CA LYS A 29 7.28 27.21 1.91
C LYS A 29 6.83 27.39 3.35
N VAL A 30 6.74 28.64 3.79
CA VAL A 30 6.17 28.99 5.09
C VAL A 30 4.65 28.78 5.08
N ILE A 31 4.16 28.04 6.07
CA ILE A 31 2.75 27.80 6.36
C ILE A 31 2.38 28.35 7.73
N GLN A 32 1.09 28.61 7.94
CA GLN A 32 0.52 28.94 9.23
C GLN A 32 -0.28 27.74 9.74
N PHE A 33 0.22 27.08 10.80
CA PHE A 33 -0.46 25.93 11.37
C PHE A 33 0.01 25.60 12.78
N ARG A 34 -0.95 25.24 13.64
CA ARG A 34 -0.70 24.56 14.92
C ARG A 34 -1.88 23.71 15.33
N CYS A 35 -1.64 22.46 15.68
CA CYS A 35 -2.64 21.58 16.31
C CYS A 35 -2.25 21.35 17.78
N HIS A 36 -3.18 21.56 18.71
CA HIS A 36 -2.99 21.33 20.14
C HIS A 36 -4.34 21.11 20.83
N LYS A 37 -4.32 20.57 22.05
CA LYS A 37 -5.53 20.18 22.80
C LYS A 37 -6.57 21.29 23.01
N ASP A 38 -6.15 22.55 23.00
CA ASP A 38 -7.00 23.71 23.25
C ASP A 38 -7.51 24.35 21.96
N VAL A 39 -7.17 23.81 20.78
CA VAL A 39 -7.69 24.28 19.50
C VAL A 39 -9.17 23.92 19.39
N GLY A 40 -10.00 24.83 18.85
CA GLY A 40 -11.46 24.63 18.79
C GLY A 40 -11.93 23.42 17.97
N CYS A 41 -11.04 22.83 17.16
CA CYS A 41 -11.30 21.63 16.37
C CYS A 41 -10.62 20.36 16.90
N TRP A 42 -10.25 20.34 18.20
CA TRP A 42 -9.57 19.19 18.80
C TRP A 42 -10.29 17.86 18.51
N ASN A 43 -9.54 16.85 18.06
CA ASN A 43 -10.03 15.53 17.63
C ASN A 43 -10.99 15.50 16.43
N ALA A 44 -11.36 16.62 15.81
CA ALA A 44 -12.31 16.62 14.69
C ALA A 44 -11.79 15.80 13.49
N CYS A 45 -10.49 15.86 13.19
CA CYS A 45 -9.88 15.05 12.11
C CYS A 45 -9.96 13.53 12.37
N CYS A 46 -10.13 13.11 13.62
CA CYS A 46 -10.22 11.71 14.00
C CYS A 46 -11.66 11.17 13.97
N SER A 47 -12.68 12.02 13.83
CA SER A 47 -14.08 11.58 13.87
C SER A 47 -14.59 10.98 12.57
N ASN A 48 -13.88 11.19 11.45
CA ASN A 48 -14.23 10.66 10.14
C ASN A 48 -12.96 10.33 9.35
N ILE A 49 -12.42 9.13 9.55
CA ILE A 49 -11.14 8.74 8.96
C ILE A 49 -11.30 8.07 7.58
N ASP A 50 -10.44 8.46 6.67
CA ASP A 50 -10.09 7.68 5.47
C ASP A 50 -8.57 7.66 5.31
N ILE A 51 -7.89 6.83 6.10
CA ILE A 51 -6.43 6.85 6.24
C ILE A 51 -5.85 5.60 5.59
N THR A 52 -5.09 5.78 4.51
CA THR A 52 -4.20 4.74 3.97
C THR A 52 -2.98 4.58 4.86
N LEU A 53 -2.59 3.33 5.12
CA LEU A 53 -1.40 2.97 5.88
C LEU A 53 -0.27 2.58 4.94
N THR A 54 0.91 3.16 5.19
CA THR A 54 2.16 2.65 4.62
C THR A 54 2.59 1.39 5.38
N PRO A 55 3.44 0.55 4.79
CA PRO A 55 4.08 -0.55 5.51
C PRO A 55 4.75 -0.15 6.83
N TYR A 56 5.45 0.99 6.84
CA TYR A 56 6.16 1.45 8.03
C TYR A 56 5.18 1.89 9.12
N ASP A 57 4.02 2.46 8.75
CA ASP A 57 2.95 2.73 9.72
C ASP A 57 2.48 1.44 10.40
N ILE A 58 2.26 0.38 9.62
CA ILE A 58 1.84 -0.92 10.14
C ILE A 58 2.88 -1.50 11.09
N LEU A 59 4.16 -1.44 10.72
CA LEU A 59 5.25 -1.91 11.57
C LEU A 59 5.28 -1.17 12.92
N ARG A 60 5.23 0.17 12.89
CA ARG A 60 5.23 1.00 14.11
C ARG A 60 4.01 0.71 14.99
N LEU A 61 2.82 0.65 14.38
CA LEU A 61 1.57 0.42 15.11
C LEU A 61 1.46 -0.99 15.70
N LYS A 62 1.88 -2.04 14.97
CA LYS A 62 1.88 -3.40 15.52
C LYS A 62 2.78 -3.49 16.76
N ASN A 63 3.94 -2.83 16.73
CA ASN A 63 4.91 -2.85 17.82
C ASN A 63 4.39 -2.05 19.02
N ARG A 64 3.80 -0.89 18.77
CA ARG A 64 3.17 -0.06 19.80
C ARG A 64 2.05 -0.81 20.55
N LEU A 65 1.30 -1.64 19.83
CA LEU A 65 0.19 -2.42 20.37
C LEU A 65 0.60 -3.82 20.86
N ASN A 66 1.87 -4.19 20.68
CA ASN A 66 2.40 -5.52 20.99
C ASN A 66 1.59 -6.65 20.31
N LEU A 67 1.35 -6.50 19.01
CA LEU A 67 0.63 -7.44 18.17
C LEU A 67 1.51 -7.99 17.05
N SER A 68 1.16 -9.17 16.55
CA SER A 68 1.67 -9.62 15.25
C SER A 68 1.11 -8.75 14.12
N SER A 69 1.79 -8.69 12.97
CA SER A 69 1.29 -7.99 11.79
C SER A 69 -0.05 -8.55 11.33
N GLY A 70 -0.22 -9.88 11.36
CA GLY A 70 -1.46 -10.55 11.01
C GLY A 70 -2.63 -10.15 11.93
N ASP A 71 -2.40 -10.11 13.25
CA ASP A 71 -3.43 -9.69 14.20
C ASP A 71 -3.76 -8.20 14.07
N PHE A 72 -2.74 -7.34 13.88
CA PHE A 72 -2.95 -5.92 13.63
C PHE A 72 -3.78 -5.70 12.36
N LEU A 73 -3.41 -6.33 11.24
CA LEU A 73 -4.13 -6.24 9.97
C LEU A 73 -5.59 -6.66 10.15
N LYS A 74 -5.81 -7.79 10.83
CA LYS A 74 -7.15 -8.33 11.08
C LYS A 74 -8.00 -7.39 11.92
N GLN A 75 -7.45 -6.81 12.99
CA GLN A 75 -8.22 -6.01 13.96
C GLN A 75 -8.37 -4.55 13.58
N TYR A 76 -7.37 -3.93 12.97
CA TYR A 76 -7.30 -2.48 12.77
C TYR A 76 -7.33 -2.02 11.33
N THR A 77 -7.41 -2.91 10.33
CA THR A 77 -7.28 -2.50 8.93
C THR A 77 -8.30 -3.12 7.99
N VAL A 78 -8.60 -2.42 6.89
CA VAL A 78 -9.45 -2.92 5.79
C VAL A 78 -8.67 -2.85 4.46
N PRO A 79 -8.82 -3.85 3.58
CA PRO A 79 -8.16 -3.84 2.28
C PRO A 79 -8.88 -2.90 1.31
N TYR A 80 -8.14 -2.34 0.36
CA TYR A 80 -8.69 -1.64 -0.81
C TYR A 80 -7.80 -1.84 -2.03
N GLU A 81 -8.28 -1.45 -3.21
CA GLU A 81 -7.48 -1.46 -4.44
C GLU A 81 -6.85 -0.09 -4.68
N MET A 82 -5.51 -0.03 -4.75
CA MET A 82 -4.74 1.22 -4.88
C MET A 82 -4.76 1.83 -6.28
N ASP A 83 -5.12 1.02 -7.27
CA ASP A 83 -5.15 1.33 -8.70
C ASP A 83 -6.11 0.39 -9.45
N GLN A 84 -6.28 0.64 -10.74
CA GLN A 84 -7.17 -0.10 -11.64
C GLN A 84 -6.75 -1.57 -11.83
N ASP A 85 -5.48 -1.89 -11.56
CA ASP A 85 -4.92 -3.24 -11.68
C ASP A 85 -5.15 -4.09 -10.42
N GLY A 86 -5.81 -3.53 -9.41
CA GLY A 86 -6.16 -4.23 -8.17
C GLY A 86 -4.97 -4.41 -7.24
N THR A 87 -3.98 -3.50 -7.27
CA THR A 87 -2.87 -3.51 -6.31
C THR A 87 -3.42 -3.43 -4.89
N PRO A 88 -3.08 -4.38 -4.00
CA PRO A 88 -3.59 -4.38 -2.63
C PRO A 88 -3.06 -3.17 -1.86
N GLY A 89 -3.97 -2.43 -1.24
CA GLY A 89 -3.67 -1.39 -0.26
C GLY A 89 -4.34 -1.68 1.07
N VAL A 90 -3.88 -1.00 2.11
CA VAL A 90 -4.40 -1.12 3.47
C VAL A 90 -4.85 0.25 3.98
N LYS A 91 -6.08 0.33 4.49
CA LYS A 91 -6.61 1.50 5.19
C LYS A 91 -6.86 1.17 6.65
N PHE A 92 -6.83 2.17 7.52
CA PHE A 92 -7.32 2.00 8.88
C PHE A 92 -8.82 1.65 8.89
N ARG A 93 -9.19 0.71 9.75
CA ARG A 93 -10.58 0.38 10.04
C ARG A 93 -11.14 1.39 11.05
N PRO A 94 -12.25 2.07 10.76
CA PRO A 94 -12.98 2.87 11.75
C PRO A 94 -13.56 2.03 12.89
N VAL A 95 -14.22 2.66 13.86
CA VAL A 95 -15.06 1.95 14.83
C VAL A 95 -16.23 1.25 14.14
N ASP A 96 -16.68 0.13 14.70
CA ASP A 96 -17.81 -0.61 14.16
C ASP A 96 -19.08 0.26 14.11
N GLY A 97 -19.71 0.33 12.94
CA GLY A 97 -20.92 1.13 12.72
C GLY A 97 -20.69 2.64 12.68
N GLY A 98 -19.45 3.12 12.62
CA GLY A 98 -19.12 4.55 12.55
C GLY A 98 -17.93 4.84 11.63
N THR A 99 -17.49 6.10 11.64
CA THR A 99 -16.36 6.57 10.82
C THR A 99 -15.19 7.09 11.64
N ALA A 100 -15.31 7.10 12.97
CA ALA A 100 -14.27 7.57 13.86
C ALA A 100 -13.08 6.59 13.96
N CYS A 101 -11.90 7.12 14.22
CA CYS A 101 -10.70 6.34 14.50
C CYS A 101 -10.86 5.54 15.80
N GLN A 102 -10.47 4.27 15.79
CA GLN A 102 -10.50 3.41 16.99
C GLN A 102 -9.57 3.90 18.12
N PHE A 103 -8.53 4.66 17.79
CA PHE A 103 -7.57 5.24 18.75
C PHE A 103 -7.96 6.64 19.23
N MET A 104 -9.10 7.17 18.80
CA MET A 104 -9.61 8.46 19.29
C MET A 104 -10.05 8.33 20.75
N ARG A 105 -9.56 9.21 21.61
CA ARG A 105 -9.97 9.39 23.01
C ARG A 105 -10.24 10.86 23.30
N PRO A 106 -11.03 11.21 24.32
CA PRO A 106 -11.24 12.62 24.70
C PRO A 106 -9.94 13.40 24.89
N GLU A 107 -8.93 12.77 25.51
CA GLU A 107 -7.60 13.32 25.77
C GLU A 107 -6.68 13.40 24.53
N GLY A 108 -7.04 12.74 23.43
CA GLY A 108 -6.26 12.73 22.18
C GLY A 108 -6.12 11.34 21.57
N CYS A 109 -5.11 11.15 20.72
CA CYS A 109 -4.84 9.87 20.07
C CYS A 109 -4.09 8.92 21.03
N ALA A 110 -4.62 7.71 21.24
CA ALA A 110 -3.99 6.69 22.10
C ALA A 110 -2.63 6.18 21.57
N VAL A 111 -2.36 6.38 20.28
CA VAL A 111 -1.11 5.98 19.60
C VAL A 111 -0.38 7.20 19.03
N TYR A 112 -0.51 8.39 19.65
CA TYR A 112 0.00 9.64 19.08
C TYR A 112 1.46 9.56 18.63
N GLU A 113 2.36 8.99 19.45
CA GLU A 113 3.80 8.85 19.13
C GLU A 113 4.09 7.90 17.97
N ASP A 114 3.16 7.02 17.59
CA ASP A 114 3.28 6.07 16.49
C ASP A 114 2.16 6.27 15.45
N ARG A 115 1.53 7.46 15.45
CA ARG A 115 0.46 7.78 14.52
C ARG A 115 0.94 7.66 13.06
N PRO A 116 0.06 7.27 12.12
CA PRO A 116 0.46 7.05 10.74
C PRO A 116 1.05 8.28 10.06
N THR A 117 1.81 8.03 9.01
CA THR A 117 2.41 9.01 8.10
C THR A 117 1.38 10.05 7.65
N ALA A 118 0.18 9.63 7.23
CA ALA A 118 -0.89 10.54 6.81
C ALA A 118 -1.32 11.51 7.93
N CYS A 119 -1.41 11.03 9.17
CA CYS A 119 -1.78 11.86 10.33
C CYS A 119 -0.65 12.82 10.74
N ARG A 120 0.62 12.45 10.52
CA ARG A 120 1.77 13.34 10.75
C ARG A 120 1.87 14.42 9.70
N TYR A 121 1.55 14.06 8.46
CA TYR A 121 1.60 14.96 7.33
C TYR A 121 0.56 16.07 7.45
N TYR A 122 -0.66 15.76 7.88
CA TYR A 122 -1.73 16.75 8.01
C TYR A 122 -1.27 18.02 8.75
N PRO A 123 -1.47 19.24 8.19
CA PRO A 123 -2.31 19.56 7.03
C PRO A 123 -1.53 19.52 5.70
N VAL A 124 -0.25 19.17 5.70
CA VAL A 124 0.55 19.01 4.50
C VAL A 124 0.22 17.67 3.85
N ALA A 125 -0.04 17.63 2.57
CA ALA A 125 -0.13 16.40 1.79
C ALA A 125 1.16 16.21 1.00
N LEU A 126 1.71 14.99 1.04
CA LEU A 126 2.83 14.60 0.21
C LEU A 126 2.34 14.18 -1.17
N LEU A 127 2.90 14.80 -2.21
CA LEU A 127 2.71 14.43 -3.61
C LEU A 127 4.04 13.89 -4.15
N SER A 128 4.14 12.57 -4.29
CA SER A 128 5.26 11.94 -4.98
C SER A 128 4.92 11.87 -6.48
N MET A 129 5.67 12.63 -7.28
CA MET A 129 5.51 12.63 -8.73
C MET A 129 6.74 12.01 -9.38
N ARG A 130 6.50 11.17 -10.39
CA ARG A 130 7.53 10.71 -11.30
C ARG A 130 7.20 11.21 -12.70
N ASN A 131 8.02 12.12 -13.22
CA ASN A 131 7.91 12.56 -14.60
C ASN A 131 8.32 11.40 -15.53
N GLN A 132 7.67 11.29 -16.70
CA GLN A 132 7.95 10.20 -17.66
C GLN A 132 9.42 10.20 -18.11
N ASP A 133 10.07 11.37 -18.12
CA ASP A 133 11.44 11.56 -18.61
C ASP A 133 12.51 11.59 -17.49
N GLU A 134 12.14 11.42 -16.22
CA GLU A 134 13.09 11.44 -15.09
C GLU A 134 13.18 10.10 -14.35
N PHE A 135 14.40 9.73 -13.98
CA PHE A 135 14.69 8.57 -13.13
C PHE A 135 14.59 8.88 -11.63
N THR A 136 14.35 10.14 -11.26
CA THR A 136 14.25 10.61 -9.88
C THR A 136 12.85 11.08 -9.57
N ASP A 137 12.30 10.60 -8.45
CA ASP A 137 11.01 11.06 -7.95
C ASP A 137 11.16 12.49 -7.40
N ARG A 138 10.30 13.42 -7.84
CA ARG A 138 10.22 14.76 -7.25
C ARG A 138 9.18 14.74 -6.13
N THR A 139 9.55 15.36 -5.02
CA THR A 139 8.65 15.53 -3.88
C THR A 139 8.06 16.93 -3.96
N SER A 140 6.75 17.00 -4.08
CA SER A 140 5.98 18.24 -3.95
C SER A 140 5.01 18.11 -2.81
N TYR A 141 4.59 19.24 -2.26
CA TYR A 141 3.63 19.29 -1.18
C TYR A 141 2.37 20.02 -1.62
N ALA A 142 1.28 19.75 -0.93
CA ALA A 142 0.05 20.54 -1.02
C ALA A 142 -0.45 20.84 0.39
N LEU A 143 -1.19 21.93 0.54
CA LEU A 143 -1.83 22.25 1.80
C LEU A 143 -3.31 21.83 1.74
N VAL A 144 -3.70 20.93 2.63
CA VAL A 144 -5.09 20.53 2.85
C VAL A 144 -5.72 21.57 3.76
N GLN A 145 -6.83 22.18 3.32
CA GLN A 145 -7.58 23.16 4.10
C GLN A 145 -9.03 22.71 4.21
N GLU A 146 -9.41 22.22 5.38
CA GLU A 146 -10.78 21.81 5.65
C GLU A 146 -11.51 22.86 6.50
N PRO A 147 -12.80 23.14 6.25
CA PRO A 147 -13.54 24.17 6.99
C PRO A 147 -13.54 23.98 8.51
N HIS A 148 -13.47 22.72 8.95
CA HIS A 148 -13.48 22.38 10.37
C HIS A 148 -12.11 22.56 11.04
N CYS A 149 -11.01 22.68 10.28
CA CYS A 149 -9.65 22.74 10.83
C CYS A 149 -9.27 24.17 11.25
N TRP A 150 -9.31 24.43 12.55
CA TRP A 150 -8.98 25.73 13.12
C TRP A 150 -7.48 25.92 13.37
N GLY A 151 -6.68 24.87 13.19
CA GLY A 151 -5.22 24.95 13.31
C GLY A 151 -4.57 25.90 12.31
N HIS A 152 -5.21 26.16 11.16
CA HIS A 152 -4.77 27.17 10.19
C HIS A 152 -4.91 28.62 10.67
N LYS A 153 -5.69 28.86 11.74
CA LYS A 153 -5.93 30.20 12.30
C LYS A 153 -5.00 30.52 13.48
N GLU A 154 -4.24 29.54 13.95
CA GLU A 154 -3.30 29.71 15.05
C GLU A 154 -2.14 30.63 14.63
N PRO A 155 -1.67 31.54 15.49
CA PRO A 155 -0.65 32.54 15.16
C PRO A 155 0.77 31.93 15.21
N ARG A 156 0.97 30.83 14.48
CA ARG A 156 2.25 30.11 14.41
C ARG A 156 2.64 29.90 12.95
N SER A 157 3.84 30.33 12.59
CA SER A 157 4.41 30.15 11.26
C SER A 157 5.67 29.30 11.32
N LEU A 158 5.85 28.44 10.31
CA LEU A 158 7.02 27.59 10.10
C LEU A 158 7.04 27.09 8.66
N SER A 159 8.20 26.66 8.15
CA SER A 159 8.28 26.01 6.84
C SER A 159 7.68 24.60 6.86
N ILE A 160 7.38 24.06 5.69
CA ILE A 160 6.93 22.67 5.57
C ILE A 160 8.01 21.70 6.08
N ASP A 161 9.28 21.96 5.80
CA ASP A 161 10.38 21.12 6.30
C ASP A 161 10.54 21.18 7.82
N GLU A 162 10.41 22.37 8.41
CA GLU A 162 10.38 22.51 9.88
C GLU A 162 9.19 21.75 10.48
N TYR A 163 8.01 21.84 9.85
CA TYR A 163 6.84 21.08 10.29
C TYR A 163 7.06 19.57 10.20
N ARG A 164 7.64 19.08 9.09
CA ARG A 164 7.92 17.66 8.89
C ARG A 164 8.88 17.10 9.94
N GLN A 165 9.93 17.84 10.26
CA GLN A 165 10.87 17.49 11.33
C GLN A 165 10.18 17.45 12.69
N GLU A 166 9.38 18.47 13.01
CA GLU A 166 8.64 18.50 14.28
C GLU A 166 7.64 17.33 14.40
N GLN A 167 6.97 16.97 13.30
CA GLN A 167 6.03 15.85 13.28
C GLN A 167 6.74 14.49 13.20
N GLY A 168 8.06 14.46 13.03
CA GLY A 168 8.88 13.26 12.89
C GLY A 168 8.50 12.40 11.68
N VAL A 169 7.98 13.02 10.62
CA VAL A 169 7.53 12.29 9.41
C VAL A 169 8.67 12.01 8.44
N ASP A 170 9.79 12.70 8.59
CA ASP A 170 11.03 12.48 7.85
C ASP A 170 11.57 11.05 8.01
N VAL A 171 11.53 10.50 9.22
CA VAL A 171 11.90 9.09 9.47
C VAL A 171 10.96 8.13 8.73
N TYR A 172 9.66 8.42 8.73
CA TYR A 172 8.67 7.63 8.01
C TYR A 172 8.86 7.74 6.50
N ASP A 173 9.26 8.91 6.01
CA ASP A 173 9.57 9.12 4.61
C ASP A 173 10.79 8.32 4.16
N GLU A 174 11.85 8.32 4.96
CA GLU A 174 13.06 7.56 4.70
C GLU A 174 12.74 6.06 4.62
N LYS A 175 12.11 5.52 5.66
CA LYS A 175 11.75 4.10 5.77
C LYS A 175 10.69 3.67 4.75
N GLY A 176 9.77 4.57 4.40
CA GLY A 176 8.75 4.33 3.38
C GLY A 176 9.21 4.54 1.94
N ARG A 177 10.42 5.08 1.71
CA ARG A 177 10.90 5.45 0.36
C ARG A 177 10.94 4.27 -0.60
N GLY A 178 11.51 3.14 -0.15
CA GLY A 178 11.63 1.93 -0.99
C GLY A 178 10.28 1.43 -1.48
N TRP A 179 9.27 1.44 -0.60
CA TRP A 179 7.90 1.08 -0.95
C TRP A 179 7.23 2.08 -1.88
N ARG A 180 7.37 3.39 -1.65
CA ARG A 180 6.81 4.41 -2.55
C ARG A 180 7.35 4.30 -3.96
N GLN A 181 8.64 4.05 -4.11
CA GLN A 181 9.26 3.81 -5.41
C GLN A 181 8.69 2.58 -6.12
N LEU A 182 8.45 1.50 -5.37
CA LEU A 182 7.81 0.30 -5.89
C LEU A 182 6.39 0.59 -6.39
N VAL A 183 5.59 1.31 -5.59
CA VAL A 183 4.22 1.70 -5.96
C VAL A 183 4.21 2.62 -7.18
N LEU A 184 5.07 3.63 -7.23
CA LEU A 184 5.20 4.52 -8.38
C LEU A 184 5.61 3.75 -9.63
N LYS A 185 6.62 2.88 -9.55
CA LYS A 185 7.04 2.04 -10.67
C LYS A 185 5.90 1.15 -11.18
N LYS A 186 5.10 0.60 -10.28
CA LYS A 186 3.91 -0.19 -10.64
C LYS A 186 2.85 0.66 -11.34
N LYS A 187 2.54 1.85 -10.81
CA LYS A 187 1.57 2.77 -11.42
C LYS A 187 2.02 3.33 -12.77
N SER A 188 3.32 3.45 -12.98
CA SER A 188 3.91 3.86 -14.27
C SER A 188 4.07 2.70 -15.26
N ALA A 189 3.74 1.47 -14.88
CA ALA A 189 3.68 0.36 -15.83
C ALA A 189 2.52 0.62 -16.80
N GLY A 190 2.84 0.85 -18.08
CA GLY A 190 1.81 1.13 -19.08
C GLY A 190 0.84 -0.05 -19.26
N PRO A 191 -0.32 0.19 -19.90
CA PRO A 191 -1.38 -0.82 -20.09
C PRO A 191 -0.92 -2.08 -20.83
N ALA A 192 0.21 -2.02 -21.53
CA ALA A 192 0.84 -3.15 -22.20
C ALA A 192 1.32 -4.27 -21.25
N ILE A 193 1.55 -3.97 -19.96
CA ILE A 193 1.98 -4.98 -18.96
C ILE A 193 0.79 -5.84 -18.49
N GLY A 194 -0.43 -5.33 -18.61
CA GLY A 194 -1.67 -6.02 -18.22
C GLY A 194 -1.84 -6.20 -16.71
N LYS A 195 -3.00 -6.74 -16.31
CA LYS A 195 -3.33 -6.95 -14.89
C LYS A 195 -2.43 -8.04 -14.28
N PRO A 196 -1.71 -7.75 -13.17
CA PRO A 196 -0.89 -8.73 -12.48
C PRO A 196 -1.70 -9.96 -12.04
N PRO A 197 -1.12 -11.17 -12.10
CA PRO A 197 -1.74 -12.37 -11.53
C PRO A 197 -2.05 -12.19 -10.03
N ALA A 198 -3.11 -12.82 -9.53
CA ALA A 198 -3.50 -12.75 -8.12
C ALA A 198 -2.37 -13.15 -7.15
N ILE A 199 -1.51 -14.10 -7.55
CA ILE A 199 -0.36 -14.51 -6.75
C ILE A 199 0.70 -13.40 -6.60
N SER A 200 0.87 -12.54 -7.59
CA SER A 200 1.75 -11.37 -7.50
C SER A 200 1.22 -10.35 -6.51
N ASN A 201 -0.10 -10.17 -6.46
CA ASN A 201 -0.75 -9.29 -5.49
C ASN A 201 -0.69 -9.87 -4.07
N GLN A 202 -0.84 -11.19 -3.91
CA GLN A 202 -0.62 -11.86 -2.62
C GLN A 202 0.81 -11.68 -2.11
N LEU A 203 1.80 -11.82 -3.00
CA LEU A 203 3.20 -11.57 -2.67
C LEU A 203 3.43 -10.11 -2.29
N PHE A 204 2.89 -9.17 -3.07
CA PHE A 204 2.95 -7.73 -2.76
C PHE A 204 2.37 -7.42 -1.38
N PHE A 205 1.19 -7.96 -1.07
CA PHE A 205 0.53 -7.74 0.21
C PHE A 205 1.35 -8.31 1.37
N MET A 206 1.83 -9.55 1.25
CA MET A 206 2.65 -10.18 2.29
C MET A 206 3.93 -9.40 2.56
N ALA A 207 4.69 -9.09 1.51
CA ALA A 207 5.98 -8.43 1.66
C ALA A 207 5.87 -6.94 2.02
N SER A 208 4.72 -6.30 1.76
CA SER A 208 4.48 -4.90 2.13
C SER A 208 3.84 -4.76 3.52
N TYR A 209 2.91 -5.63 3.91
CA TYR A 209 2.03 -5.35 5.05
C TYR A 209 2.05 -6.41 6.15
N ASP A 210 2.47 -7.64 5.84
CA ASP A 210 2.46 -8.77 6.78
C ASP A 210 3.89 -9.25 7.09
N VAL A 211 4.65 -8.41 7.80
CA VAL A 211 6.08 -8.62 8.07
C VAL A 211 6.37 -9.95 8.78
N ASP A 212 5.49 -10.40 9.68
CA ASP A 212 5.67 -11.68 10.38
C ASP A 212 5.47 -12.87 9.43
N ARG A 213 4.56 -12.75 8.47
CA ARG A 213 4.39 -13.75 7.42
C ARG A 213 5.54 -13.72 6.41
N LEU A 214 6.04 -12.53 6.08
CA LEU A 214 7.26 -12.38 5.28
C LEU A 214 8.46 -13.05 5.98
N ARG A 215 8.59 -12.88 7.29
CA ARG A 215 9.63 -13.52 8.12
C ARG A 215 9.57 -15.04 7.99
N ALA A 216 8.39 -15.61 8.18
CA ALA A 216 8.17 -17.05 8.01
C ALA A 216 8.49 -17.51 6.58
N PHE A 217 8.09 -16.73 5.58
CA PHE A 217 8.35 -17.03 4.16
C PHE A 217 9.84 -17.06 3.84
N VAL A 218 10.61 -16.05 4.27
CA VAL A 218 12.07 -15.96 4.04
C VAL A 218 12.83 -17.07 4.79
N SER A 219 12.37 -17.46 5.98
CA SER A 219 12.96 -18.61 6.71
C SER A 219 12.59 -19.98 6.13
N SER A 220 11.66 -20.06 5.17
CA SER A 220 11.15 -21.34 4.69
C SER A 220 12.19 -22.11 3.87
N GLU A 221 12.12 -23.44 3.91
CA GLU A 221 12.99 -24.30 3.09
C GLU A 221 12.81 -24.01 1.59
N THR A 222 11.58 -23.74 1.16
CA THR A 222 11.29 -23.44 -0.26
C THR A 222 11.98 -22.15 -0.72
N PHE A 223 12.02 -21.13 0.13
CA PHE A 223 12.72 -19.88 -0.17
C PHE A 223 14.23 -20.11 -0.27
N ASN A 224 14.82 -20.79 0.72
CA ASN A 224 16.26 -21.04 0.80
C ASN A 224 16.78 -22.06 -0.24
N ARG A 225 15.90 -22.90 -0.79
CA ARG A 225 16.21 -23.73 -1.97
C ARG A 225 16.22 -22.94 -3.28
N THR A 226 15.59 -21.77 -3.30
CA THR A 226 15.49 -20.93 -4.49
C THR A 226 16.59 -19.87 -4.51
N TYR A 227 16.78 -19.18 -3.38
CA TYR A 227 17.70 -18.04 -3.28
C TYR A 227 18.87 -18.36 -2.36
N ASP A 228 20.05 -17.87 -2.74
CA ASP A 228 21.24 -17.91 -1.91
C ASP A 228 21.32 -16.65 -1.04
N VAL A 229 20.93 -16.79 0.23
CA VAL A 229 21.00 -15.73 1.22
C VAL A 229 22.06 -16.08 2.28
N PRO A 230 23.14 -15.29 2.41
CA PRO A 230 24.17 -15.55 3.42
C PRO A 230 23.58 -15.66 4.82
N MET A 231 24.12 -16.57 5.64
CA MET A 231 23.60 -16.84 6.99
C MET A 231 23.57 -15.58 7.88
N GLU A 232 24.57 -14.71 7.76
CA GLU A 232 24.64 -13.44 8.51
C GLU A 232 23.51 -12.47 8.12
N VAL A 233 23.19 -12.42 6.82
CA VAL A 233 22.07 -11.63 6.30
C VAL A 233 20.76 -12.23 6.82
N MET A 234 20.59 -13.55 6.72
CA MET A 234 19.40 -14.24 7.23
C MET A 234 19.19 -13.98 8.73
N ALA A 235 20.24 -14.07 9.54
CA ALA A 235 20.15 -13.78 10.98
C ALA A 235 19.66 -12.35 11.26
N THR A 236 20.14 -11.38 10.48
CA THR A 236 19.70 -9.98 10.57
C THR A 236 18.23 -9.84 10.18
N LEU A 237 17.84 -10.41 9.04
CA LEU A 237 16.45 -10.42 8.57
C LEU A 237 15.51 -11.05 9.60
N LEU A 238 15.96 -12.07 10.33
CA LEU A 238 15.17 -12.76 11.35
C LEU A 238 15.14 -12.06 12.72
N ALA A 239 16.02 -11.10 12.98
CA ALA A 239 16.08 -10.35 14.23
C ALA A 239 15.53 -8.91 14.14
N ASP A 240 15.53 -8.31 12.94
CA ASP A 240 15.16 -6.90 12.74
C ASP A 240 13.98 -6.78 11.74
N ASP A 241 12.86 -6.24 12.22
CA ASP A 241 11.67 -5.99 11.40
C ASP A 241 11.89 -4.91 10.34
N GLU A 242 12.68 -3.86 10.62
CA GLU A 242 12.97 -2.81 9.64
C GLU A 242 13.86 -3.35 8.52
N ALA A 243 14.90 -4.11 8.87
CA ALA A 243 15.76 -4.77 7.88
C ALA A 243 14.97 -5.76 7.01
N LEU A 244 14.04 -6.53 7.62
CA LEU A 244 13.17 -7.43 6.88
C LEU A 244 12.21 -6.68 5.95
N LEU A 245 11.72 -5.51 6.37
CA LEU A 245 10.84 -4.70 5.56
C LEU A 245 11.56 -4.12 4.33
N ASP A 246 12.77 -3.59 4.53
CA ASP A 246 13.63 -3.11 3.44
C ASP A 246 14.01 -4.24 2.48
N PHE A 247 14.29 -5.43 3.01
CA PHE A 247 14.48 -6.63 2.20
C PHE A 247 13.23 -6.96 1.38
N GLY A 248 12.05 -6.90 1.99
CA GLY A 248 10.77 -7.12 1.33
C GLY A 248 10.57 -6.23 0.11
N TYR A 249 10.93 -4.94 0.20
CA TYR A 249 10.82 -4.02 -0.95
C TYR A 249 11.75 -4.41 -2.10
N ASN A 250 13.00 -4.76 -1.80
CA ASN A 250 13.96 -5.18 -2.83
C ASN A 250 13.61 -6.55 -3.41
N PHE A 251 13.10 -7.45 -2.57
CA PHE A 251 12.57 -8.74 -3.01
C PHE A 251 11.36 -8.58 -3.95
N LEU A 252 10.48 -7.59 -3.70
CA LEU A 252 9.39 -7.27 -4.62
C LEU A 252 9.89 -6.72 -5.95
N LYS A 253 10.91 -5.86 -5.96
CA LYS A 253 11.56 -5.39 -7.19
C LYS A 253 12.13 -6.57 -8.00
N HIS A 254 12.76 -7.51 -7.31
CA HIS A 254 13.28 -8.74 -7.90
C HIS A 254 12.18 -9.61 -8.50
N ALA A 255 11.20 -9.98 -7.70
CA ALA A 255 10.16 -10.93 -8.08
C ALA A 255 9.16 -10.37 -9.11
N LEU A 256 8.85 -9.06 -9.05
CA LEU A 256 7.82 -8.45 -9.89
C LEU A 256 8.38 -7.70 -11.10
N PHE A 257 9.60 -7.18 -11.03
CA PHE A 257 10.18 -6.33 -12.07
C PHE A 257 11.48 -6.88 -12.66
N GLY A 258 11.95 -8.04 -12.19
CA GLY A 258 13.17 -8.68 -12.69
C GLY A 258 14.46 -7.94 -12.31
N GLU A 259 14.42 -7.04 -11.33
CA GLU A 259 15.61 -6.36 -10.82
C GLU A 259 16.47 -7.36 -10.02
N ARG A 260 17.63 -7.74 -10.55
CA ARG A 260 18.52 -8.68 -9.86
C ARG A 260 18.93 -8.10 -8.49
N PHE A 261 18.65 -8.86 -7.44
CA PHE A 261 18.88 -8.49 -6.05
C PHE A 261 19.37 -9.70 -5.25
N LEU A 262 18.73 -10.87 -5.47
CA LEU A 262 19.16 -12.15 -4.92
C LEU A 262 19.81 -13.00 -6.02
N GLU A 263 20.87 -13.71 -5.62
CA GLU A 263 21.40 -14.82 -6.41
C GLU A 263 20.51 -16.05 -6.20
N GLU A 264 20.34 -16.83 -7.26
CA GLU A 264 19.57 -18.08 -7.22
C GLU A 264 20.52 -19.26 -6.96
N GLN A 265 20.03 -20.28 -6.25
CA GLN A 265 20.77 -21.52 -6.06
C GLN A 265 21.02 -22.22 -7.41
N PRO A 266 22.15 -22.93 -7.60
CA PRO A 266 22.40 -23.71 -8.80
C PRO A 266 21.25 -24.70 -9.09
N GLY A 267 20.71 -24.68 -10.31
CA GLY A 267 19.59 -25.54 -10.73
C GLY A 267 18.20 -25.08 -10.27
N ALA A 268 18.07 -23.96 -9.54
CA ALA A 268 16.77 -23.42 -9.12
C ALA A 268 15.87 -23.05 -10.31
N TYR A 269 16.45 -22.47 -11.37
CA TYR A 269 15.73 -22.12 -12.59
C TYR A 269 15.18 -23.35 -13.32
N GLU A 270 15.98 -24.42 -13.43
CA GLU A 270 15.60 -25.68 -14.07
C GLU A 270 14.47 -26.36 -13.29
N ALA A 271 14.63 -26.48 -11.96
CA ALA A 271 13.61 -27.02 -11.06
C ALA A 271 12.30 -26.21 -11.12
N ARG A 272 12.37 -24.87 -11.22
CA ARG A 272 11.20 -24.00 -11.38
C ARG A 272 10.51 -24.27 -12.71
N THR A 273 11.28 -24.38 -13.80
CA THR A 273 10.77 -24.62 -15.14
C THR A 273 10.08 -25.99 -15.25
N GLU A 274 10.67 -27.03 -14.67
CA GLU A 274 10.05 -28.37 -14.59
C GLU A 274 8.76 -28.35 -13.78
N ARG A 275 8.75 -27.69 -12.61
CA ARG A 275 7.54 -27.57 -11.79
C ARG A 275 6.42 -26.83 -12.52
N LEU A 276 6.74 -25.78 -13.28
CA LEU A 276 5.77 -25.04 -14.07
C LEU A 276 5.22 -25.89 -15.23
N LYS A 277 6.08 -26.65 -15.92
CA LYS A 277 5.66 -27.60 -16.97
C LYS A 277 4.72 -28.68 -16.40
N ALA A 278 5.11 -29.33 -15.30
CA ALA A 278 4.29 -30.34 -14.64
C ALA A 278 2.93 -29.79 -14.18
N LYS A 279 2.90 -28.55 -13.66
CA LYS A 279 1.64 -27.88 -13.29
C LYS A 279 0.79 -27.57 -14.51
N ALA A 280 1.38 -27.09 -15.61
CA ALA A 280 0.67 -26.82 -16.85
C ALA A 280 0.08 -28.10 -17.48
N GLU A 281 0.84 -29.20 -17.46
CA GLU A 281 0.38 -30.53 -17.89
C GLU A 281 -0.77 -31.03 -17.03
N LYS A 282 -0.69 -30.88 -15.71
CA LYS A 282 -1.79 -31.24 -14.80
C LYS A 282 -3.05 -30.41 -15.06
N ILE A 283 -2.91 -29.10 -15.25
CA ILE A 283 -4.04 -28.22 -15.57
C ILE A 283 -4.66 -28.61 -16.93
N ARG A 284 -3.84 -28.94 -17.93
CA ARG A 284 -4.33 -29.43 -19.23
C ARG A 284 -5.08 -30.75 -19.09
N ALA A 285 -4.53 -31.71 -18.34
CA ALA A 285 -5.18 -32.99 -18.09
C ALA A 285 -6.51 -32.83 -17.32
N GLU A 286 -6.56 -31.95 -16.32
CA GLU A 286 -7.80 -31.62 -15.59
C GLU A 286 -8.83 -30.94 -16.50
N TYR A 287 -8.39 -30.02 -17.38
CA TYR A 287 -9.26 -29.38 -18.37
C TYR A 287 -9.83 -30.38 -19.38
N GLU A 288 -8.99 -31.28 -19.90
CA GLU A 288 -9.39 -32.33 -20.84
C GLU A 288 -10.36 -33.33 -20.18
N ALA A 289 -10.10 -33.74 -18.94
CA ALA A 289 -10.99 -34.63 -18.18
C ALA A 289 -12.35 -33.99 -17.84
N GLN A 290 -12.40 -32.66 -17.73
CA GLN A 290 -13.65 -31.91 -17.49
C GLN A 290 -14.31 -31.42 -18.78
N ARG A 291 -13.76 -31.74 -19.96
CA ARG A 291 -14.22 -31.17 -21.24
C ARG A 291 -15.65 -31.57 -21.57
N GLU A 292 -15.98 -32.85 -21.43
CA GLU A 292 -17.33 -33.37 -21.70
C GLU A 292 -18.38 -32.77 -20.75
N LYS A 293 -18.08 -32.69 -19.45
CA LYS A 293 -18.98 -32.06 -18.47
C LYS A 293 -19.22 -30.57 -18.76
N ARG A 294 -18.20 -29.84 -19.22
CA ARG A 294 -18.34 -28.43 -19.61
C ARG A 294 -19.08 -28.26 -20.93
N GLU A 295 -18.92 -29.20 -21.87
CA GLU A 295 -19.71 -29.22 -23.11
C GLU A 295 -21.19 -29.49 -22.79
N ASP A 296 -21.49 -30.44 -21.91
CA ASP A 296 -22.85 -30.72 -21.44
C ASP A 296 -23.48 -29.51 -20.72
N GLU A 297 -22.72 -28.82 -19.85
CA GLU A 297 -23.18 -27.57 -19.19
C GLU A 297 -23.41 -26.41 -20.17
N LYS A 298 -22.68 -26.38 -21.30
CA LYS A 298 -22.84 -25.35 -22.33
C LYS A 298 -24.10 -25.54 -23.18
N TYR A 299 -24.58 -26.78 -23.30
CA TYR A 299 -25.81 -27.14 -24.02
C TYR A 299 -26.99 -27.44 -23.10
N ALA A 300 -26.79 -27.39 -21.78
CA ALA A 300 -27.87 -27.45 -20.81
C ALA A 300 -28.78 -26.24 -20.99
N GLU A 301 -30.08 -26.46 -21.24
CA GLU A 301 -31.05 -25.37 -21.37
C GLU A 301 -31.05 -24.51 -20.09
N PRO A 302 -30.96 -23.17 -20.21
CA PRO A 302 -31.13 -22.31 -19.04
C PRO A 302 -32.55 -22.53 -18.50
N GLY A 303 -32.65 -23.00 -17.25
CA GLY A 303 -33.92 -23.21 -16.57
C GLY A 303 -34.81 -21.98 -16.71
N LYS A 304 -36.01 -22.16 -17.28
CA LYS A 304 -36.94 -21.06 -17.52
C LYS A 304 -37.33 -20.42 -16.17
N PRO A 305 -37.40 -19.08 -16.07
CA PRO A 305 -37.95 -18.44 -14.87
C PRO A 305 -39.43 -18.81 -14.76
N GLY A 306 -39.78 -19.73 -13.86
CA GLY A 306 -41.16 -20.21 -13.69
C GLY A 306 -41.33 -21.59 -13.05
N ASP A 307 -40.30 -22.44 -13.01
CA ASP A 307 -40.39 -23.79 -12.43
C ASP A 307 -40.29 -23.84 -10.88
N CYS A 308 -40.70 -22.76 -10.20
CA CYS A 308 -41.11 -22.86 -8.81
C CYS A 308 -42.53 -23.46 -8.78
N GLY A 309 -42.60 -24.79 -8.93
CA GLY A 309 -43.81 -25.57 -8.71
C GLY A 309 -44.30 -25.36 -7.28
N CYS A 310 -45.19 -24.39 -7.11
CA CYS A 310 -46.08 -24.30 -5.97
C CYS A 310 -47.03 -25.49 -6.09
N GLY A 311 -46.67 -26.62 -5.47
CA GLY A 311 -47.55 -27.78 -5.35
C GLY A 311 -48.69 -27.46 -4.40
N SER A 312 -49.83 -27.07 -4.96
CA SER A 312 -51.13 -27.25 -4.33
C SER A 312 -51.54 -28.72 -4.44
N GLU A 313 -51.55 -29.44 -3.33
CA GLU A 313 -52.40 -30.61 -3.14
C GLU A 313 -53.19 -30.41 -1.84
N GLY A 314 -54.47 -30.77 -1.90
CA GLY A 314 -55.51 -30.46 -0.91
C GLY A 314 -55.57 -31.40 0.29
#